data_AF-A0AAV2PNH9-F1
#
_entry.id   AF-A0AAV2PNH9-F1
#
_cell.length_a   1.000
_cell.length_b   1.000
_cell.length_c   1.000
_cell.angle_alpha   90.00
_cell.angle_beta   90.00
_cell.angle_gamma   90.00
#
_symmetry.space_group_name_H-M   'P 1'
#
loop_
_entity.id
_entity.type
_entity.pdbx_description
1 polymer ?
#
loop_
_entity_poly.entity_id
_entity_poly.type
_entity_poly.pdbx_seq_one_letter_code
_entity_poly.pdbx_strand_id
1 'polypeptide(L)'
;MRVMMVNLMIVLMSAAFFVYTNGIDVMGNGPNLNKHLGAQDVKTDVLDIMQKHFDLSLDYLYTGVQYDSQYGERPGLAKKLRGMSDAQWEAGMAALNKYLEHGGTTEQAFVSKLHFKGGQTASLTKASKGQIYMDTLQTLAGDSQTMLDLYNNVYSRAILNDGDIAHYLEEKIEKEVEHSHELKGHITTLDAMKGVGAAVAAFDSNL
;
A
#
# COMPACT_ATOMS: atom_id res chain seq x y z
N MET A 1 3.93 21.33 4.56
CA MET A 1 3.77 19.87 4.58
C MET A 1 4.88 19.12 3.84
N ARG A 2 5.28 19.48 2.60
CA ARG A 2 6.39 18.82 1.86
C ARG A 2 7.72 18.66 2.63
N VAL A 3 8.12 19.64 3.43
CA VAL A 3 9.40 19.60 4.18
C VAL A 3 9.33 18.66 5.40
N MET A 4 8.14 18.46 5.97
CA MET A 4 7.95 17.57 7.12
C MET A 4 8.03 16.09 6.72
N MET A 5 7.45 15.71 5.57
CA MET A 5 7.55 14.34 5.04
C MET A 5 8.99 13.96 4.70
N VAL A 6 9.74 14.84 4.02
CA VAL A 6 11.13 14.56 3.65
C VAL A 6 12.01 14.41 4.89
N ASN A 7 11.81 15.24 5.91
CA ASN A 7 12.57 15.13 7.16
C ASN A 7 12.21 13.86 7.95
N LEU A 8 10.93 13.45 7.98
CA LEU A 8 10.52 12.22 8.66
C LEU A 8 11.03 10.96 7.92
N MET A 9 11.00 10.96 6.59
CA MET A 9 11.61 9.92 5.76
C MET A 9 13.11 9.81 5.97
N ILE A 10 13.83 10.94 6.05
CA ILE A 10 15.28 10.94 6.32
C ILE A 10 15.55 10.36 7.71
N VAL A 11 14.76 10.71 8.72
CA VAL A 11 14.90 10.16 10.09
C VAL A 11 14.64 8.65 10.11
N LEU A 12 13.58 8.17 9.45
CA LEU A 12 13.28 6.73 9.38
C LEU A 12 14.30 5.95 8.54
N MET A 13 14.80 6.52 7.44
CA MET A 13 15.89 5.92 6.66
C MET A 13 17.20 5.88 7.47
N SER A 14 17.50 6.91 8.27
CA SER A 14 18.67 6.90 9.15
C SER A 14 18.55 5.89 10.30
N ALA A 15 17.34 5.66 10.82
CA ALA A 15 17.08 4.60 11.79
C ALA A 15 17.24 3.20 11.17
N ALA A 16 16.74 3.00 9.94
CA ALA A 16 16.93 1.76 9.18
C ALA A 16 18.41 1.52 8.84
N PHE A 17 19.17 2.57 8.51
CA PHE A 17 20.60 2.47 8.21
C PHE A 17 21.43 2.11 9.46
N PHE A 18 21.05 2.63 10.64
CA PHE A 18 21.72 2.31 11.90
C PHE A 18 21.55 0.84 12.32
N VAL A 19 20.42 0.22 11.94
CA VAL A 19 20.15 -1.22 12.13
C VAL A 19 20.94 -2.05 11.12
N TYR A 20 21.02 -1.61 9.85
CA TYR A 20 21.78 -2.29 8.80
C TYR A 20 23.29 -2.36 9.11
N THR A 21 23.86 -1.33 9.73
CA THR A 21 25.29 -1.31 10.11
C THR A 21 25.63 -2.17 11.33
N ASN A 22 24.63 -2.59 12.12
CA ASN A 22 24.83 -3.37 13.36
C ASN A 22 24.29 -4.80 13.29
N GLY A 23 24.21 -5.38 12.08
CA GLY A 23 24.29 -6.82 11.81
C GLY A 23 23.15 -7.70 12.31
N ILE A 24 22.32 -8.19 11.39
CA ILE A 24 21.75 -9.55 11.43
C ILE A 24 21.69 -10.08 9.98
N ASP A 25 22.45 -11.14 9.70
CA ASP A 25 22.30 -11.99 8.52
C ASP A 25 20.94 -12.72 8.59
N VAL A 26 20.05 -12.51 7.62
CA VAL A 26 18.95 -13.45 7.37
C VAL A 26 18.73 -13.64 5.87
N MET A 27 19.08 -14.84 5.40
CA MET A 27 18.75 -15.36 4.08
C MET A 27 17.25 -15.68 3.95
N GLY A 28 16.71 -15.31 2.79
CA GLY A 28 15.63 -15.94 2.01
C GLY A 28 14.54 -16.78 2.70
N ASN A 29 13.30 -16.30 2.64
CA ASN A 29 12.18 -17.08 2.13
C ASN A 29 11.00 -16.16 1.76
N GLY A 30 10.45 -16.32 0.56
CA GLY A 30 9.28 -15.57 0.10
C GLY A 30 8.03 -15.91 0.94
N PRO A 31 7.06 -14.99 1.09
CA PRO A 31 5.93 -15.21 1.98
C PRO A 31 4.96 -16.23 1.36
N ASN A 32 4.84 -17.36 2.03
CA ASN A 32 3.86 -18.40 1.77
C ASN A 32 2.64 -18.10 2.65
N LEU A 33 1.63 -17.41 2.11
CA LEU A 33 0.48 -16.85 2.86
C LEU A 33 -0.48 -17.88 3.49
N ASN A 34 -0.21 -19.19 3.38
CA ASN A 34 -1.18 -20.24 3.74
C ASN A 34 -0.76 -21.19 4.85
N LYS A 35 0.18 -20.82 5.72
CA LYS A 35 0.56 -21.69 6.83
C LYS A 35 0.78 -20.86 8.09
N HIS A 36 -0.27 -20.69 8.90
CA HIS A 36 -0.27 -20.73 10.38
C HIS A 36 -1.69 -20.50 10.94
N LEU A 37 -2.53 -21.54 10.91
CA LEU A 37 -3.66 -21.69 11.85
C LEU A 37 -3.12 -22.17 13.21
N GLY A 38 -2.17 -21.44 13.78
CA GLY A 38 -1.56 -21.76 15.07
C GLY A 38 -1.31 -20.47 15.82
N ALA A 39 -2.09 -20.22 16.87
CA ALA A 39 -1.86 -19.23 17.93
C ALA A 39 -1.13 -17.93 17.51
N GLN A 40 -1.46 -17.37 16.35
CA GLN A 40 -0.84 -16.13 15.89
C GLN A 40 -1.56 -15.00 16.64
N ASP A 41 -0.79 -14.18 17.33
CA ASP A 41 -1.30 -13.05 18.08
C ASP A 41 -1.89 -12.03 17.09
N VAL A 42 -3.17 -11.68 17.28
CA VAL A 42 -3.89 -10.68 16.47
C VAL A 42 -3.09 -9.37 16.38
N LYS A 43 -2.32 -9.03 17.43
CA LYS A 43 -1.43 -7.86 17.41
C LYS A 43 -0.30 -7.98 16.38
N THR A 44 0.27 -9.17 16.22
CA THR A 44 1.30 -9.41 15.20
C THR A 44 0.70 -9.29 13.79
N ASP A 45 -0.57 -9.67 13.62
CA ASP A 45 -1.26 -9.50 12.34
C ASP A 45 -1.52 -8.02 12.01
N VAL A 46 -1.68 -7.15 13.02
CA VAL A 46 -1.72 -5.69 12.81
C VAL A 46 -0.39 -5.16 12.28
N LEU A 47 0.75 -5.77 12.65
CA LEU A 47 2.05 -5.44 12.04
C LEU A 47 2.14 -5.88 10.58
N ASP A 48 1.47 -6.98 10.19
CA ASP A 48 1.40 -7.39 8.78
C ASP A 48 0.59 -6.38 7.95
N ILE A 49 -0.51 -5.87 8.52
CA ILE A 49 -1.29 -4.77 7.93
C ILE A 49 -0.44 -3.51 7.78
N MET A 50 0.29 -3.11 8.83
CA MET A 50 1.22 -1.98 8.80
C MET A 50 2.26 -2.14 7.68
N GLN A 51 2.92 -3.30 7.61
CA GLN A 51 3.94 -3.56 6.60
C GLN A 51 3.36 -3.44 5.19
N LYS A 52 2.20 -4.05 4.93
CA LYS A 52 1.57 -4.00 3.61
C LYS A 52 1.21 -2.58 3.19
N HIS A 53 0.72 -1.75 4.11
CA HIS A 53 0.46 -0.32 3.84
C HIS A 53 1.73 0.43 3.45
N PHE A 54 2.84 0.21 4.14
CA PHE A 54 4.10 0.87 3.80
C PHE A 54 4.68 0.38 2.46
N ASP A 55 4.60 -0.93 2.18
CA ASP A 55 5.01 -1.48 0.88
C ASP A 55 4.20 -0.81 -0.26
N LEU A 56 2.87 -0.77 -0.14
CA LEU A 56 2.00 -0.13 -1.12
C LEU A 56 2.28 1.38 -1.26
N SER A 57 2.50 2.08 -0.14
CA SER A 57 2.84 3.49 -0.16
C SER A 57 4.08 3.78 -1.01
N LEU A 58 5.13 2.96 -0.85
CA LEU A 58 6.38 3.12 -1.59
C LEU A 58 6.23 2.69 -3.07
N ASP A 59 5.51 1.62 -3.35
CA ASP A 59 5.18 1.19 -4.71
C ASP A 59 4.44 2.30 -5.47
N TYR A 60 3.43 2.91 -4.85
CA TYR A 60 2.65 4.00 -5.45
C TYR A 60 3.48 5.27 -5.62
N LEU A 61 4.33 5.61 -4.64
CA LEU A 61 5.22 6.77 -4.74
C LEU A 61 6.17 6.62 -5.93
N TYR A 62 6.82 5.46 -6.02
CA TYR A 62 7.81 5.19 -7.06
C TYR A 62 7.16 5.19 -8.44
N THR A 63 6.03 4.49 -8.59
CA THR A 63 5.24 4.48 -9.83
C THR A 63 4.77 5.87 -10.22
N GLY A 64 4.28 6.66 -9.25
CA GLY A 64 3.85 8.03 -9.47
C GLY A 64 4.98 8.94 -9.95
N VAL A 65 6.19 8.80 -9.39
CA VAL A 65 7.38 9.53 -9.86
C VAL A 65 7.76 9.14 -11.29
N GLN A 66 7.67 7.85 -11.64
CA GLN A 66 7.94 7.41 -13.00
C GLN A 66 6.94 7.99 -14.01
N TYR A 67 5.66 8.05 -13.67
CA TYR A 67 4.62 8.63 -14.53
C TYR A 67 4.68 10.15 -14.67
N ASP A 68 5.19 10.85 -13.66
CA ASP A 68 5.44 12.30 -13.72
C ASP A 68 6.73 12.66 -14.49
N SER A 69 7.58 11.67 -14.77
CA SER A 69 8.81 11.91 -15.52
C SER A 69 8.52 12.33 -16.96
N GLN A 70 9.50 13.00 -17.59
CA GLN A 70 9.44 13.40 -19.00
C GLN A 70 9.22 12.22 -19.97
N TYR A 71 9.51 10.99 -19.52
CA TYR A 71 9.28 9.77 -20.29
C TYR A 71 7.89 9.16 -20.04
N GLY A 72 7.24 9.51 -18.93
CA GLY A 72 5.92 9.01 -18.51
C GLY A 72 4.76 9.84 -19.07
N GLU A 73 4.85 11.17 -18.97
CA GLU A 73 3.85 12.16 -19.41
C GLU A 73 2.39 11.84 -19.01
N ARG A 74 2.17 11.49 -17.74
CA ARG A 74 0.84 11.13 -17.18
C ARG A 74 0.61 11.83 -15.84
N PRO A 75 0.44 13.17 -15.85
CA PRO A 75 0.39 13.97 -14.64
C PRO A 75 -0.82 13.64 -13.75
N GLY A 76 -1.97 13.26 -14.31
CA GLY A 76 -3.15 12.90 -13.54
C GLY A 76 -2.97 11.59 -12.77
N LEU A 77 -2.53 10.54 -13.46
CA LEU A 77 -2.21 9.26 -12.82
C LEU A 77 -1.10 9.41 -11.77
N ALA A 78 -0.06 10.19 -12.06
CA ALA A 78 1.00 10.48 -11.11
C ALA A 78 0.46 11.18 -9.85
N LYS A 79 -0.45 12.15 -10.02
CA LYS A 79 -1.11 12.82 -8.90
C LYS A 79 -1.98 11.86 -8.09
N LYS A 80 -2.79 11.01 -8.74
CA LYS A 80 -3.61 10.00 -8.04
C LYS A 80 -2.74 9.03 -7.24
N LEU A 81 -1.68 8.49 -7.84
CA LEU A 81 -0.74 7.58 -7.17
C LEU A 81 -0.03 8.24 -5.98
N ARG A 82 0.34 9.52 -6.08
CA ARG A 82 0.88 10.27 -4.93
C ARG A 82 -0.14 10.39 -3.80
N GLY A 83 -1.39 10.75 -4.13
CA GLY A 83 -2.45 10.80 -3.13
C GLY A 83 -2.70 9.45 -2.46
N MET A 84 -2.66 8.37 -3.23
CA MET A 84 -2.77 7.01 -2.69
C MET A 84 -1.55 6.63 -1.84
N SER A 85 -0.35 7.00 -2.26
CA SER A 85 0.87 6.78 -1.48
C SER A 85 0.79 7.44 -0.11
N ASP A 86 0.37 8.71 -0.06
CA ASP A 86 0.18 9.46 1.18
C ASP A 86 -0.89 8.78 2.07
N ALA A 87 -2.04 8.40 1.48
CA ALA A 87 -3.11 7.73 2.22
C ALA A 87 -2.67 6.36 2.81
N GLN A 88 -1.91 5.58 2.04
CA GLN A 88 -1.37 4.29 2.49
C GLN A 88 -0.33 4.49 3.59
N TRP A 89 0.51 5.53 3.50
CA TRP A 89 1.45 5.88 4.56
C TRP A 89 0.74 6.18 5.88
N GLU A 90 -0.27 7.04 5.85
CA GLU A 90 -1.06 7.39 7.03
C GLU A 90 -1.80 6.18 7.60
N ALA A 91 -2.31 5.28 6.74
CA ALA A 91 -2.93 4.03 7.18
C ALA A 91 -1.94 3.07 7.85
N GLY A 92 -0.71 2.97 7.34
CA GLY A 92 0.38 2.22 7.96
C GLY A 92 0.74 2.77 9.34
N MET A 93 0.84 4.10 9.47
CA MET A 93 1.06 4.76 10.76
C MET A 93 -0.10 4.54 11.75
N ALA A 94 -1.34 4.55 11.27
CA ALA A 94 -2.52 4.24 12.09
C ALA A 94 -2.48 2.80 12.61
N ALA A 95 -2.10 1.82 11.77
CA ALA A 95 -1.93 0.44 12.18
C ALA A 95 -0.80 0.28 13.22
N LEU A 96 0.32 0.99 13.03
CA LEU A 96 1.41 1.03 14.01
C LEU A 96 0.93 1.58 15.36
N ASN A 97 0.22 2.71 15.36
CA ASN A 97 -0.33 3.28 16.59
C ASN A 97 -1.26 2.29 17.29
N LYS A 98 -2.14 1.62 16.54
CA LYS A 98 -3.06 0.62 17.09
C LYS A 98 -2.32 -0.56 17.71
N TYR A 99 -1.24 -1.03 17.07
CA TYR A 99 -0.36 -2.06 17.64
C TYR A 99 0.27 -1.62 18.96
N LEU A 100 0.82 -0.40 19.03
CA LEU A 100 1.45 0.14 20.24
C LEU A 100 0.45 0.36 21.37
N GLU A 101 -0.77 0.82 21.07
CA GLU A 101 -1.86 0.98 22.04
C GLU A 101 -2.22 -0.33 22.75
N HIS A 102 -2.07 -1.47 22.06
CA HIS A 102 -2.36 -2.80 22.59
C HIS A 102 -1.15 -3.44 23.28
N GLY A 103 -0.15 -2.65 23.67
CA GLY A 103 1.05 -3.13 24.36
C GLY A 103 2.04 -3.81 23.42
N GLY A 104 1.95 -3.55 22.12
CA GLY A 104 2.99 -3.92 21.16
C GLY A 104 4.32 -3.27 21.51
N THR A 105 5.42 -3.97 21.27
CA THR A 105 6.78 -3.46 21.52
C THR A 105 7.52 -3.23 20.20
N THR A 106 8.42 -2.25 20.17
CA THR A 106 9.27 -1.98 19.00
C THR A 106 10.46 -2.94 18.90
N GLU A 107 10.35 -4.10 19.53
CA GLU A 107 11.39 -5.14 19.56
C GLU A 107 11.38 -5.96 18.26
N GLN A 108 12.01 -7.14 18.28
CA GLN A 108 12.39 -7.90 17.09
C GLN A 108 11.24 -8.18 16.10
N ALA A 109 10.00 -8.34 16.60
CA ALA A 109 8.82 -8.52 15.76
C ALA A 109 8.55 -7.29 14.87
N PHE A 110 8.57 -6.09 15.44
CA PHE A 110 8.40 -4.83 14.71
C PHE A 110 9.55 -4.60 13.72
N VAL A 111 10.80 -4.78 14.16
CA VAL A 111 11.98 -4.59 13.31
C VAL A 111 11.96 -5.53 12.11
N SER A 112 11.52 -6.78 12.29
CA SER A 112 11.41 -7.76 11.20
C SER A 112 10.38 -7.39 10.12
N LYS A 113 9.48 -6.44 10.43
CA LYS A 113 8.42 -5.96 9.54
C LYS A 113 8.78 -4.62 8.88
N LEU A 114 9.86 -3.96 9.30
CA LEU A 114 10.39 -2.73 8.70
C LEU A 114 11.33 -3.00 7.50
N HIS A 115 11.12 -4.11 6.79
CA HIS A 115 11.79 -4.37 5.53
C HIS A 115 10.83 -4.06 4.39
N PHE A 116 11.06 -2.90 3.77
CA PHE A 116 10.27 -2.47 2.63
C PHE A 116 10.80 -3.08 1.35
N LYS A 117 9.90 -3.63 0.53
CA LYS A 117 10.27 -3.98 -0.85
C LYS A 117 10.43 -2.68 -1.63
N GLY A 118 11.59 -2.50 -2.25
CA GLY A 118 11.81 -1.35 -3.15
C GLY A 118 10.77 -1.35 -4.27
N GLY A 119 10.29 -0.16 -4.64
CA GLY A 119 9.20 0.00 -5.60
C GLY A 119 9.44 -0.74 -6.91
N GLN A 120 8.45 -1.48 -7.40
CA GLN A 120 8.54 -2.10 -8.73
C GLN A 120 8.55 -1.00 -9.80
N THR A 121 9.51 -1.07 -10.73
CA THR A 121 9.53 -0.19 -11.90
C THR A 121 8.36 -0.53 -12.81
N ALA A 122 7.44 0.41 -13.03
CA ALA A 122 6.41 0.30 -14.04
C ALA A 122 7.08 0.11 -15.41
N SER A 123 6.68 -0.96 -16.11
CA SER A 123 7.21 -1.24 -17.44
C SER A 123 6.59 -0.25 -18.44
N LEU A 124 7.34 0.78 -18.81
CA LEU A 124 6.93 1.76 -19.83
C LEU A 124 7.10 1.21 -21.27
N THR A 125 7.48 -0.05 -21.45
CA THR A 125 7.80 -0.58 -22.79
C THR A 125 6.56 -0.79 -23.66
N LYS A 126 6.47 -0.02 -24.75
CA LYS A 126 5.62 -0.21 -25.96
C LYS A 126 4.10 -0.42 -25.77
N ALA A 127 3.55 -0.27 -24.58
CA ALA A 127 2.11 -0.29 -24.36
C ALA A 127 1.47 1.08 -24.70
N SER A 128 0.25 1.08 -25.23
CA SER A 128 -0.48 2.32 -25.54
C SER A 128 -0.77 3.12 -24.26
N LYS A 129 -1.03 4.44 -24.37
CA LYS A 129 -1.38 5.25 -23.18
C LYS A 129 -2.53 4.61 -22.41
N GLY A 130 -3.64 4.30 -23.08
CA GLY A 130 -4.80 3.65 -22.47
C GLY A 130 -4.52 2.30 -21.82
N GLN A 131 -3.64 1.48 -22.40
CA GLN A 131 -3.27 0.19 -21.81
C GLN A 131 -2.53 0.36 -20.48
N ILE A 132 -1.55 1.28 -20.41
CA ILE A 132 -0.82 1.54 -19.16
C ILE A 132 -1.74 2.07 -18.06
N TYR A 133 -2.72 2.93 -18.39
CA TYR A 133 -3.73 3.37 -17.41
C TYR A 133 -4.57 2.20 -16.92
N MET A 134 -5.01 1.34 -17.84
CA MET A 134 -5.82 0.17 -17.51
C MET A 134 -5.06 -0.78 -16.60
N ASP A 135 -3.83 -1.12 -16.96
CA ASP A 135 -2.96 -2.02 -16.19
C ASP A 135 -2.73 -1.44 -14.78
N THR A 136 -2.45 -0.13 -14.67
CA THR A 136 -2.26 0.52 -13.38
C THR A 136 -3.53 0.44 -12.53
N LEU A 137 -4.70 0.82 -13.07
CA LEU A 137 -5.95 0.76 -12.32
C LEU A 137 -6.32 -0.68 -11.90
N GLN A 138 -6.02 -1.67 -12.74
CA GLN A 138 -6.19 -3.08 -12.40
C GLN A 138 -5.25 -3.52 -11.27
N THR A 139 -3.98 -3.08 -11.29
CA THR A 139 -3.05 -3.31 -10.18
C THR A 139 -3.59 -2.70 -8.89
N LEU A 140 -4.01 -1.43 -8.91
CA LEU A 140 -4.59 -0.75 -7.74
C LEU A 140 -5.83 -1.48 -7.20
N ALA A 141 -6.71 -1.96 -8.09
CA ALA A 141 -7.88 -2.74 -7.69
C ALA A 141 -7.50 -4.10 -7.08
N GLY A 142 -6.45 -4.74 -7.61
CA GLY A 142 -5.89 -5.98 -7.05
C GLY A 142 -5.25 -5.79 -5.68
N ASP A 143 -4.53 -4.68 -5.49
CA ASP A 143 -3.95 -4.31 -4.20
C ASP A 143 -5.04 -4.03 -3.16
N SER A 144 -6.10 -3.31 -3.54
CA SER A 144 -7.27 -3.06 -2.69
C SER A 144 -7.97 -4.36 -2.29
N GLN A 145 -8.16 -5.29 -3.22
CA GLN A 145 -8.72 -6.62 -2.90
C GLN A 145 -7.81 -7.40 -1.92
N THR A 146 -6.49 -7.34 -2.13
CA THR A 146 -5.53 -7.99 -1.23
C THR A 146 -5.61 -7.40 0.19
N MET A 147 -5.80 -6.08 0.32
CA MET A 147 -6.02 -5.42 1.60
C MET A 147 -7.33 -5.86 2.25
N LEU A 148 -8.43 -5.93 1.50
CA LEU A 148 -9.71 -6.45 2.01
C LEU A 148 -9.58 -7.88 2.53
N ASP A 149 -8.90 -8.75 1.80
CA ASP A 149 -8.69 -10.13 2.22
C ASP A 149 -7.86 -10.17 3.50
N LEU A 150 -6.81 -9.34 3.60
CA LEU A 150 -6.00 -9.22 4.80
C LEU A 150 -6.84 -8.75 6.00
N TYR A 151 -7.60 -7.66 5.86
CA TYR A 151 -8.44 -7.15 6.93
C TYR A 151 -9.47 -8.18 7.40
N ASN A 152 -10.20 -8.81 6.46
CA ASN A 152 -11.21 -9.82 6.81
C ASN A 152 -10.60 -11.02 7.54
N ASN A 153 -9.41 -11.45 7.11
CA ASN A 153 -8.69 -12.53 7.78
C ASN A 153 -8.36 -12.16 9.24
N VAL A 154 -7.81 -10.97 9.49
CA VAL A 154 -7.48 -10.52 10.86
C VAL A 154 -8.75 -10.27 11.68
N TYR A 155 -9.76 -9.64 11.08
CA TYR A 155 -11.05 -9.34 11.72
C TYR A 155 -11.74 -10.60 12.25
N SER A 156 -11.75 -11.68 11.45
CA SER A 156 -12.35 -12.96 11.86
C SER A 156 -11.72 -13.55 13.14
N ARG A 157 -10.45 -13.22 13.42
CA ARG A 157 -9.75 -13.61 14.65
C ARG A 157 -9.93 -12.59 15.77
N ALA A 158 -9.94 -11.30 15.42
CA ALA A 158 -10.10 -10.20 16.37
C ALA A 158 -11.48 -10.21 17.03
N ILE A 159 -12.56 -10.51 16.29
CA ILE A 159 -13.95 -10.45 16.81
C ILE A 159 -14.18 -11.29 18.08
N LEU A 160 -13.42 -12.37 18.26
CA LEU A 160 -13.55 -13.27 19.42
C LEU A 160 -12.58 -12.94 20.57
N ASN A 161 -11.51 -12.19 20.30
CA ASN A 161 -10.36 -12.06 21.21
C ASN A 161 -10.00 -10.62 21.57
N ASP A 162 -10.32 -9.65 20.69
CA ASP A 162 -9.97 -8.24 20.82
C ASP A 162 -11.00 -7.35 20.10
N GLY A 163 -11.99 -6.86 20.86
CA GLY A 163 -13.08 -6.06 20.31
C GLY A 163 -12.65 -4.68 19.80
N ASP A 164 -11.58 -4.10 20.33
CA ASP A 164 -11.09 -2.78 19.91
C ASP A 164 -10.33 -2.87 18.59
N ILE A 165 -9.51 -3.93 18.40
CA ILE A 165 -8.93 -4.23 17.09
C ILE A 165 -10.03 -4.60 16.08
N ALA A 166 -11.03 -5.38 16.48
CA ALA A 166 -12.14 -5.75 15.59
C ALA A 166 -12.88 -4.52 15.07
N HIS A 167 -13.23 -3.57 15.95
CA HIS A 167 -13.90 -2.34 15.56
C HIS A 167 -13.03 -1.46 14.66
N TYR A 168 -11.74 -1.32 14.98
CA TYR A 168 -10.78 -0.63 14.11
C TYR A 168 -10.73 -1.25 12.71
N LEU A 169 -10.70 -2.58 12.59
CA LEU A 169 -10.67 -3.26 11.31
C LEU A 169 -11.98 -3.12 10.53
N GLU A 170 -13.12 -3.11 11.21
CA GLU A 170 -14.44 -2.87 10.59
C GLU A 170 -14.46 -1.51 9.86
N GLU A 171 -13.99 -0.44 10.51
CA GLU A 171 -13.89 0.89 9.88
C GLU A 171 -12.94 0.89 8.67
N LYS A 172 -11.86 0.10 8.71
CA LYS A 172 -10.93 -0.01 7.59
C LYS A 172 -11.52 -0.80 6.43
N ILE A 173 -12.26 -1.87 6.72
CA ILE A 173 -12.96 -2.68 5.71
C ILE A 173 -13.97 -1.82 4.96
N GLU A 174 -14.78 -1.02 5.67
CA GLU A 174 -15.78 -0.15 5.04
C GLU A 174 -15.13 0.82 4.04
N LYS A 175 -14.08 1.53 4.46
CA LYS A 175 -13.34 2.47 3.59
C LYS A 175 -12.69 1.78 2.40
N GLU A 176 -12.15 0.59 2.59
CA GLU A 176 -11.50 -0.16 1.52
C GLU A 176 -12.53 -0.71 0.50
N VAL A 177 -13.74 -1.07 0.93
CA VAL A 177 -14.83 -1.45 0.03
C VAL A 177 -15.26 -0.26 -0.84
N GLU A 178 -15.42 0.92 -0.25
CA GLU A 178 -15.72 2.16 -0.98
C GLU A 178 -14.64 2.45 -2.02
N HIS A 179 -13.37 2.37 -1.62
CA HIS A 179 -12.23 2.58 -2.51
C HIS A 179 -12.18 1.56 -3.66
N SER A 180 -12.41 0.28 -3.37
CA SER A 180 -12.48 -0.78 -4.38
C SER A 180 -13.59 -0.52 -5.41
N HIS A 181 -14.75 -0.02 -4.98
CA HIS A 181 -15.83 0.37 -5.88
C HIS A 181 -15.47 1.57 -6.76
N GLU A 182 -14.82 2.61 -6.21
CA GLU A 182 -14.32 3.75 -6.97
C GLU A 182 -13.37 3.30 -8.09
N LEU A 183 -12.39 2.45 -7.76
CA LEU A 183 -11.42 1.91 -8.72
C LEU A 183 -12.10 1.10 -9.83
N LYS A 184 -13.07 0.25 -9.48
CA LYS A 184 -13.86 -0.50 -10.48
C LYS A 184 -14.64 0.45 -11.41
N GLY A 185 -15.21 1.52 -10.87
CA GLY A 185 -15.88 2.55 -11.67
C GLY A 185 -14.94 3.25 -12.66
N HIS A 186 -13.72 3.56 -12.23
CA HIS A 186 -12.67 4.09 -13.10
C HIS A 186 -12.25 3.10 -14.19
N ILE A 187 -12.07 1.82 -13.85
CA ILE A 187 -11.76 0.75 -14.82
C ILE A 187 -12.85 0.66 -15.88
N THR A 188 -14.13 0.60 -15.49
CA THR A 188 -15.24 0.52 -16.44
C THR A 188 -15.31 1.74 -17.35
N THR A 189 -15.11 2.93 -16.81
CA THR A 189 -15.12 4.19 -17.58
C THR A 189 -13.97 4.23 -18.59
N LEU A 190 -12.77 3.85 -18.15
CA LEU A 190 -11.60 3.80 -19.03
C LEU A 190 -11.75 2.71 -20.09
N ASP A 191 -12.33 1.56 -19.76
CA ASP A 191 -12.52 0.46 -20.71
C ASP A 191 -13.42 0.87 -21.89
N ALA A 192 -14.46 1.65 -21.61
CA ALA A 192 -15.34 2.22 -22.63
C ALA A 192 -14.63 3.27 -23.52
N MET A 193 -13.57 3.90 -23.02
CA MET A 193 -12.90 5.05 -23.67
C MET A 193 -11.50 4.74 -24.21
N LYS A 194 -10.91 3.58 -23.90
CA LYS A 194 -9.50 3.23 -24.19
C LYS A 194 -9.10 3.28 -25.67
N GLY A 195 -10.07 3.20 -26.59
CA GLY A 195 -9.85 3.30 -28.04
C GLY A 195 -9.78 4.73 -28.59
N VAL A 196 -10.14 5.74 -27.80
CA VAL A 196 -10.19 7.14 -28.23
C VAL A 196 -9.13 7.94 -27.48
N GLY A 197 -8.01 8.27 -28.15
CA GLY A 197 -6.87 8.92 -27.51
C GLY A 197 -7.19 10.25 -26.80
N ALA A 198 -8.11 11.05 -27.36
CA ALA A 198 -8.59 12.27 -26.72
C ALA A 198 -9.40 12.01 -25.44
N ALA A 199 -10.17 10.91 -25.38
CA ALA A 199 -10.94 10.53 -24.19
C ALA A 199 -10.01 10.04 -23.06
N VAL A 200 -8.94 9.32 -23.40
CA VAL A 200 -7.91 8.90 -22.42
C VAL A 200 -7.18 10.12 -21.83
N ALA A 201 -6.89 11.14 -22.63
CA ALA A 201 -6.28 12.38 -22.13
C ALA A 201 -7.24 13.19 -21.23
N ALA A 202 -8.53 13.26 -21.60
CA ALA A 202 -9.55 13.89 -20.77
C ALA A 202 -9.76 13.13 -19.45
N PHE A 203 -9.70 11.80 -19.48
CA PHE A 203 -9.74 10.97 -18.27
C PHE A 203 -8.58 11.30 -17.34
N ASP A 204 -7.34 11.36 -17.85
CA ASP A 204 -6.17 11.74 -17.05
C ASP A 204 -6.33 13.12 -16.38
N SER A 205 -6.87 14.10 -17.10
CA SER A 205 -7.06 15.44 -16.53
C SER A 205 -8.08 15.52 -15.38
N ASN A 206 -8.96 14.51 -15.26
CA ASN A 206 -10.00 14.46 -14.24
C ASN A 206 -9.66 13.52 -13.05
N LEU A 207 -8.43 12.98 -13.01
CA LEU A 207 -7.92 12.15 -11.91
C LEU A 207 -7.33 12.94 -10.72
#